data_AF-A0A8G2F0Q1-F1
#
_entry.id   AF-A0A8G2F0Q1-F1
#
_cell.length_a   1.000
_cell.length_b   1.000
_cell.length_c   1.000
_cell.angle_alpha   90.00
_cell.angle_beta   90.00
_cell.angle_gamma   90.00
#
_symmetry.space_group_name_H-M   'P 1'
#
loop_
_entity.id
_entity.type
_entity.pdbx_description
1 polymer ?
#
loop_
_entity_poly.entity_id
_entity_poly.type
_entity_poly.pdbx_seq_one_letter_code
_entity_poly.pdbx_strand_id
1 'polypeptide(L)' 'MFKELDPLLHSQLRLAVMSILLSVEEADFVYLKEKTEATAGNLSVQIDKLNEAGYIQVEKSFVGKKARTIR' A
#
# COMPACT_ATOMS: atom_id res chain seq x y z
N MET A 1 17.86 -6.66 -21.75
CA MET A 1 16.60 -7.42 -21.67
C MET A 1 15.75 -6.78 -20.58
N PHE A 2 14.48 -6.48 -20.86
CA PHE A 2 13.58 -5.96 -19.82
C PHE A 2 13.40 -7.05 -18.75
N LYS A 3 13.54 -6.70 -17.47
CA LYS A 3 13.21 -7.65 -16.40
C LYS A 3 11.70 -7.78 -16.33
N GLU A 4 11.21 -9.01 -16.18
CA GLU A 4 9.79 -9.23 -15.93
C GLU A 4 9.37 -8.55 -14.63
N LEU A 5 8.14 -8.05 -14.61
CA LEU A 5 7.56 -7.48 -13.41
C LEU A 5 7.38 -8.60 -12.37
N ASP A 6 7.64 -8.29 -11.11
CA ASP A 6 7.37 -9.24 -10.03
C ASP A 6 5.89 -9.67 -10.09
N PRO A 7 5.58 -10.98 -10.11
CA PRO A 7 4.21 -11.48 -10.11
C PRO A 7 3.35 -10.92 -8.97
N LEU A 8 3.96 -10.57 -7.82
CA LEU A 8 3.29 -9.86 -6.74
C LEU A 8 2.74 -8.52 -7.25
N LEU A 9 3.46 -7.79 -8.09
CA LEU A 9 2.98 -6.52 -8.64
C LEU A 9 2.03 -6.70 -9.84
N HIS A 10 1.64 -7.90 -10.26
CA HIS A 10 0.62 -8.05 -11.32
C HIS A 10 -0.81 -7.69 -10.88
N SER A 11 -1.05 -7.46 -9.58
CA SER A 11 -2.35 -6.98 -9.11
C SER A 11 -2.49 -5.47 -9.35
N GLN A 12 -3.57 -5.08 -10.03
CA GLN A 12 -3.89 -3.67 -10.29
C GLN A 12 -3.90 -2.81 -9.02
N LEU A 13 -4.47 -3.29 -7.92
CA LEU A 13 -4.54 -2.53 -6.68
C LEU A 13 -3.16 -2.35 -6.04
N ARG A 14 -2.30 -3.38 -6.08
CA ARG A 14 -0.93 -3.26 -5.56
C ARG A 14 -0.09 -2.30 -6.39
N LEU A 15 -0.24 -2.32 -7.72
CA LEU A 15 0.38 -1.33 -8.59
C LEU A 15 -0.11 0.09 -8.29
N ALA A 16 -1.41 0.28 -8.11
CA ALA A 16 -1.97 1.59 -7.77
C ALA A 16 -1.39 2.13 -6.46
N VAL A 17 -1.35 1.31 -5.41
CA VAL A 17 -0.75 1.68 -4.11
C VAL A 17 0.72 2.06 -4.26
N MET A 18 1.53 1.22 -4.93
CA MET A 18 2.95 1.52 -5.18
C MET A 18 3.12 2.80 -6.00
N SER A 19 2.30 3.01 -7.04
CA SER A 19 2.40 4.19 -7.90
C SER A 19 2.11 5.48 -7.14
N ILE A 20 1.15 5.45 -6.21
CA ILE A 20 0.85 6.57 -5.32
C ILE A 20 2.04 6.82 -4.39
N LEU A 21 2.55 5.78 -3.73
CA LEU A 21 3.66 5.90 -2.78
C LEU A 21 4.98 6.33 -3.44
N LEU A 22 5.18 6.09 -4.73
CA LEU A 22 6.32 6.64 -5.48
C LEU A 22 6.25 8.16 -5.69
N SER A 23 5.08 8.77 -5.52
CA SER A 23 4.86 10.21 -5.75
C SER A 23 4.84 11.05 -4.47
N VAL A 24 4.87 10.41 -3.31
CA VAL A 24 4.79 11.06 -1.99
C VAL A 24 5.85 10.48 -1.06
N GLU A 25 6.31 11.24 -0.08
CA GLU A 25 7.19 10.70 0.97
C GLU A 25 6.43 9.71 1.85
N GLU A 26 5.16 10.02 2.15
CA GLU A 26 4.28 9.13 2.89
C GLU A 26 2.79 9.32 2.54
N ALA A 27 1.95 8.27 2.63
CA ALA A 27 0.49 8.34 2.54
C ALA A 27 -0.27 7.44 3.53
N ASP A 28 -1.19 8.01 4.32
CA ASP A 28 -1.97 7.23 5.29
C ASP A 28 -3.02 6.31 4.65
N PHE A 29 -3.54 5.36 5.43
CA PHE A 29 -4.51 4.37 4.95
C PHE A 29 -5.79 5.00 4.38
N VAL A 30 -6.26 6.12 4.94
CA VAL A 30 -7.48 6.79 4.48
C VAL A 30 -7.23 7.41 3.11
N TYR A 31 -6.10 8.09 2.95
CA TYR A 31 -5.67 8.67 1.68
C TYR A 31 -5.53 7.61 0.60
N LEU A 32 -4.84 6.50 0.88
CA LEU A 32 -4.71 5.39 -0.07
C LEU A 32 -6.08 4.83 -0.47
N LYS A 33 -6.98 4.62 0.51
CA LYS A 33 -8.33 4.14 0.25
C LYS A 33 -9.13 5.07 -0.66
N GLU A 34 -9.04 6.38 -0.44
CA GLU A 34 -9.71 7.39 -1.27
C GLU A 34 -9.12 7.44 -2.68
N LYS A 35 -7.79 7.38 -2.83
CA LYS A 35 -7.13 7.45 -4.13
C LYS A 35 -7.29 6.18 -4.97
N THR A 36 -7.37 5.01 -4.34
CA THR A 36 -7.55 3.73 -5.04
C THR A 36 -9.01 3.30 -5.15
N GLU A 37 -9.95 4.03 -4.54
CA GLU A 37 -11.38 3.68 -4.42
C GLU A 37 -11.63 2.26 -3.90
N ALA A 38 -10.67 1.72 -3.12
CA ALA A 38 -10.73 0.35 -2.65
C ALA A 38 -11.59 0.25 -1.39
N THR A 39 -12.18 -0.93 -1.16
CA THR A 39 -12.75 -1.22 0.15
C THR A 39 -11.64 -1.34 1.19
N ALA A 40 -11.91 -0.96 2.43
CA ALA A 40 -10.92 -1.01 3.51
C ALA A 40 -10.37 -2.44 3.71
N GLY A 41 -11.23 -3.46 3.65
CA GLY A 41 -10.80 -4.86 3.78
C GLY A 41 -9.84 -5.30 2.68
N ASN A 42 -10.15 -4.97 1.42
CA ASN A 42 -9.27 -5.32 0.30
C ASN A 42 -7.94 -4.56 0.38
N LEU A 43 -7.99 -3.25 0.66
CA LEU A 43 -6.79 -2.43 0.79
C LEU A 43 -5.86 -2.93 1.91
N SER A 44 -6.41 -3.28 3.07
CA SER A 44 -5.65 -3.84 4.19
C SER A 44 -4.88 -5.09 3.76
N VAL A 45 -5.57 -6.05 3.14
CA VAL A 45 -4.94 -7.30 2.68
C VAL A 45 -3.84 -7.06 1.65
N GLN A 46 -4.01 -6.06 0.75
CA GLN A 46 -2.98 -5.75 -0.23
C GLN A 46 -1.77 -5.03 0.37
N ILE A 47 -1.99 -4.10 1.31
CA ILE A 47 -0.93 -3.42 2.06
C ILE A 47 -0.12 -4.44 2.86
N ASP A 48 -0.78 -5.36 3.56
CA ASP A 48 -0.11 -6.41 4.34
C ASP A 48 0.78 -7.28 3.43
N LYS A 49 0.28 -7.68 2.25
CA LYS A 49 1.09 -8.45 1.26
C LYS A 49 2.29 -7.67 0.74
N LEU A 50 2.13 -6.38 0.46
CA LEU A 50 3.23 -5.52 0.00
C LEU A 50 4.29 -5.37 1.11
N ASN A 51 3.85 -5.21 2.35
CA ASN A 51 4.72 -5.09 3.52
C ASN A 51 5.48 -6.39 3.82
N GLU A 52 4.80 -7.54 3.80
CA GLU A 52 5.41 -8.85 3.98
C GLU A 52 6.46 -9.16 2.91
N ALA A 53 6.23 -8.70 1.68
CA ALA A 53 7.19 -8.81 0.58
C ALA A 53 8.30 -7.74 0.60
N GLY A 54 8.27 -6.81 1.56
CA GLY A 54 9.28 -5.76 1.74
C GLY A 54 9.21 -4.62 0.71
N TYR A 55 8.09 -4.47 0.00
CA TYR A 55 7.89 -3.37 -0.95
C TYR A 55 7.58 -2.04 -0.27
N ILE A 56 6.93 -2.10 0.89
CA ILE A 56 6.57 -0.94 1.72
C ILE A 56 6.83 -1.29 3.18
N GLN A 57 6.89 -0.28 4.03
CA GLN A 57 6.94 -0.41 5.47
C GLN A 57 5.65 0.11 6.10
N VAL A 58 5.11 -0.70 7.00
CA VAL A 58 3.87 -0.40 7.68
C VAL A 58 4.16 0.01 9.12
N GLU A 59 4.19 1.31 9.39
CA GLU A 59 4.17 1.79 10.79
C GLU A 59 2.76 1.65 11.38
N LYS A 60 2.59 1.45 12.68
CA LYS A 60 1.26 1.47 13.32
C LYS A 60 1.33 2.44 14.48
N SER A 61 1.04 3.71 14.23
CA SER A 61 0.84 4.66 15.32
C SER A 61 -0.60 4.55 15.84
N PHE A 62 -0.75 4.24 17.12
CA PHE A 62 -2.05 4.18 17.79
C PHE A 62 -2.42 5.60 18.26
N VAL A 63 -3.23 6.31 17.47
CA VAL A 63 -3.96 7.48 17.95
C VAL A 63 -5.43 7.12 17.95
N GLY A 64 -5.97 6.74 19.11
CA GLY A 64 -7.39 6.41 19.28
C GLY A 64 -7.94 5.40 18.25
N LYS A 65 -7.59 4.11 18.40
CA LYS A 65 -8.11 2.97 17.61
C LYS A 65 -7.85 2.99 16.08
N LYS A 66 -7.14 3.97 15.51
CA LYS A 66 -6.77 3.98 14.08
C LYS A 66 -5.27 3.85 13.89
N ALA A 67 -4.86 2.85 13.10
CA ALA A 67 -3.47 2.69 12.65
C ALA A 67 -3.16 3.72 11.55
N ARG A 68 -2.07 4.46 11.71
CA ARG A 68 -1.42 5.19 10.60
C ARG A 68 -0.13 4.50 10.24
N THR A 69 0.12 4.37 8.95
CA THR A 69 1.04 3.39 8.37
C THR A 69 1.69 3.90 7.13
N ILE A 70 2.97 4.30 7.20
CA ILE A 70 3.71 4.65 5.99
C ILE A 70 5.24 4.75 6.20
N ARG A 71 6.00 3.97 5.43
CA ARG A 71 7.31 4.27 4.82
C ARG A 71 7.53 3.33 3.64
#